data_AF-U2P5P7-F1
#
_entry.id   AF-U2P5P7-F1
#
_cell.length_a   1.000
_cell.length_b   1.000
_cell.length_c   1.000
_cell.angle_alpha   90.00
_cell.angle_beta   90.00
_cell.angle_gamma   90.00
#
_symmetry.space_group_name_H-M   'P 1'
#
loop_
_entity.id
_entity.type
_entity.pdbx_description
1 polymer ?
#
loop_
_entity_poly.entity_id
_entity_poly.type
_entity_poly.pdbx_seq_one_letter_code
_entity_poly.pdbx_strand_id
1 'polypeptide(L)'
;MEKPKPVSGPPSSSETAAAHPSPNEIAGAVASALREKALAKLERARPYQAPTKPSMKRRCDYNDYTAPKIYMVTLVVEGRRPLFGTLSGDPHIPYATQGGARLSLTALGKTVKRLWYSIPQYHPQVRVEALQLMPDHLHGILRITEGGQLHLGDIVRGFKTGCNKAYRQLHPAPDDAGGPSTAPPLFERGYNDRILYGYGKLQTWLRYLAENPRRLLIKRSHRDFFHIHRNVCFNGLTLSTVGNTLLLHHPVRLQVRCHRNETPEAIERLIRHFITAAKEGAVLVSPAISPAEKAVMHRAMDERLPVIIVKDNGFSDYYKPSGRAFYANEAGLLLIVSQAEHHNERTAFSRNKCLELNEMARLLCQDSPPPFQEAPFCHPKAVL
;
A
#
# COMPACT_ATOMS: atom_id res chain seq x y z
N MET A 1 -83.68 -2.66 73.32
CA MET A 1 -84.45 -3.47 72.35
C MET A 1 -84.52 -2.70 71.05
N GLU A 2 -83.72 -3.08 70.06
CA GLU A 2 -84.00 -2.78 68.65
C GLU A 2 -83.20 -3.76 67.77
N LYS A 3 -83.84 -4.16 66.67
CA LYS A 3 -83.70 -5.46 65.96
C LYS A 3 -82.40 -5.65 65.16
N PRO A 4 -81.97 -6.89 64.88
CA PRO A 4 -80.85 -7.17 63.99
C PRO A 4 -81.24 -7.02 62.50
N LYS A 5 -80.33 -6.47 61.69
CA LYS A 5 -80.43 -6.39 60.22
C LYS A 5 -80.06 -7.74 59.57
N PRO A 6 -80.76 -8.16 58.50
CA PRO A 6 -80.45 -9.40 57.77
C PRO A 6 -79.37 -9.20 56.70
N VAL A 7 -78.66 -10.29 56.41
CA VAL A 7 -77.66 -10.48 55.35
C VAL A 7 -78.35 -10.94 54.05
N SER A 8 -77.98 -10.38 52.90
CA SER A 8 -78.26 -10.98 51.58
C SER A 8 -77.25 -10.62 50.49
N GLY A 9 -76.58 -11.66 49.95
CA GLY A 9 -76.19 -11.83 48.53
C GLY A 9 -74.88 -11.18 48.03
N PRO A 10 -73.90 -11.94 47.52
CA PRO A 10 -72.78 -11.37 46.76
C PRO A 10 -73.22 -11.02 45.32
N PRO A 11 -72.63 -10.00 44.68
CA PRO A 11 -72.93 -9.65 43.30
C PRO A 11 -72.17 -10.55 42.31
N SER A 12 -72.89 -11.00 41.27
CA SER A 12 -72.37 -11.66 40.07
C SER A 12 -71.36 -10.75 39.36
N SER A 13 -70.10 -11.18 39.27
CA SER A 13 -69.08 -10.55 38.42
C SER A 13 -68.68 -11.53 37.31
N SER A 14 -69.00 -11.14 36.08
CA SER A 14 -68.57 -11.79 34.84
C SER A 14 -67.07 -11.54 34.63
N GLU A 15 -66.24 -12.55 34.89
CA GLU A 15 -64.83 -12.55 34.52
C GLU A 15 -64.68 -12.60 32.99
N THR A 16 -64.03 -11.59 32.43
CA THR A 16 -63.56 -11.58 31.04
C THR A 16 -62.21 -12.28 30.99
N ALA A 17 -62.17 -13.48 30.44
CA ALA A 17 -60.94 -14.23 30.22
C ALA A 17 -60.06 -13.51 29.18
N ALA A 18 -58.88 -13.06 29.59
CA ALA A 18 -57.87 -12.51 28.68
C ALA A 18 -57.35 -13.64 27.76
N ALA A 19 -57.56 -13.50 26.45
CA ALA A 19 -57.11 -14.46 25.46
C ALA A 19 -55.57 -14.52 25.41
N HIS A 20 -54.99 -15.72 25.55
CA HIS A 20 -53.58 -15.95 25.36
C HIS A 20 -53.19 -15.83 23.88
N PRO A 21 -52.05 -15.18 23.55
CA PRO A 21 -51.63 -15.00 22.17
C PRO A 21 -51.32 -16.33 21.50
N SER A 22 -51.75 -16.47 20.26
CA SER A 22 -51.54 -17.66 19.43
C SER A 22 -50.05 -17.87 19.11
N PRO A 23 -49.62 -19.11 18.83
CA PRO A 23 -48.24 -19.41 18.46
C PRO A 23 -47.70 -18.60 17.28
N ASN A 24 -48.57 -18.23 16.32
CA ASN A 24 -48.19 -17.38 15.19
C ASN A 24 -47.92 -15.93 15.59
N GLU A 25 -48.65 -15.40 16.57
CA GLU A 25 -48.40 -14.05 17.10
C GLU A 25 -47.07 -14.00 17.88
N ILE A 26 -46.76 -15.07 18.62
CA ILE A 26 -45.47 -15.21 19.32
C ILE A 26 -44.32 -15.30 18.31
N ALA A 27 -44.46 -16.11 17.26
CA ALA A 27 -43.45 -16.23 16.21
C ALA A 27 -43.23 -14.91 15.45
N GLY A 28 -44.31 -14.18 15.14
CA GLY A 28 -44.26 -12.86 14.53
C GLY A 28 -43.56 -11.83 15.40
N ALA A 29 -43.85 -11.82 16.70
CA ALA A 29 -43.20 -10.92 17.66
C ALA A 29 -41.70 -11.21 17.80
N VAL A 30 -41.30 -12.48 17.84
CA VAL A 30 -39.88 -12.88 17.90
C VAL A 30 -39.14 -12.47 16.61
N ALA A 31 -39.74 -12.69 15.44
CA ALA A 31 -39.15 -12.27 14.17
C ALA A 31 -39.00 -10.74 14.06
N SER A 32 -40.00 -9.99 14.54
CA SER A 32 -39.94 -8.53 14.60
C SER A 32 -38.83 -8.04 15.53
N ALA A 33 -38.72 -8.61 16.74
CA ALA A 33 -37.69 -8.25 17.71
C ALA A 33 -36.26 -8.59 17.22
N LEU A 34 -36.10 -9.71 16.48
CA LEU A 34 -34.83 -10.05 15.84
C LEU A 34 -34.48 -9.09 14.71
N ARG A 35 -35.47 -8.66 13.92
CA ARG A 35 -35.31 -7.67 12.84
C ARG A 35 -34.97 -6.29 13.41
N GLU A 36 -35.61 -5.85 14.47
CA GLU A 36 -35.28 -4.60 15.17
C GLU A 36 -33.89 -4.65 15.80
N LYS A 37 -33.50 -5.77 16.45
CA LYS A 37 -32.11 -5.94 16.92
C LYS A 37 -31.09 -5.92 15.79
N ALA A 38 -31.42 -6.52 14.64
CA ALA A 38 -30.57 -6.49 13.46
C ALA A 38 -30.48 -5.07 12.87
N LEU A 39 -31.59 -4.33 12.81
CA LEU A 39 -31.62 -2.93 12.37
C LEU A 39 -30.84 -2.04 13.32
N ALA A 40 -31.04 -2.15 14.63
CA ALA A 40 -30.30 -1.41 15.65
C ALA A 40 -28.80 -1.72 15.62
N LYS A 41 -28.41 -2.96 15.30
CA LYS A 41 -27.01 -3.33 15.04
C LYS A 41 -26.47 -2.68 13.77
N LEU A 42 -27.28 -2.59 12.71
CA LEU A 42 -26.97 -1.91 11.46
C LEU A 42 -26.88 -0.37 11.63
N GLU A 43 -27.73 0.22 12.46
CA GLU A 43 -27.74 1.65 12.79
C GLU A 43 -26.55 2.01 13.70
N ARG A 44 -26.25 1.17 14.71
CA ARG A 44 -24.97 1.28 15.47
C ARG A 44 -23.74 1.07 14.58
N ALA A 45 -23.89 0.36 13.46
CA ALA A 45 -22.85 0.14 12.45
C ALA A 45 -22.89 1.16 11.29
N ARG A 46 -23.69 2.23 11.38
CA ARG A 46 -23.56 3.42 10.53
C ARG A 46 -22.91 4.53 11.33
N PRO A 47 -21.58 4.59 11.40
CA PRO A 47 -20.94 5.75 11.98
C PRO A 47 -20.97 6.83 10.89
N TYR A 48 -21.43 8.02 11.24
CA TYR A 48 -20.66 9.19 10.82
C TYR A 48 -19.24 8.98 11.32
N GLN A 49 -18.41 8.28 10.53
CA GLN A 49 -17.01 8.07 10.86
C GLN A 49 -16.36 9.44 10.75
N ALA A 50 -15.89 9.98 11.87
CA ALA A 50 -14.84 10.97 11.81
C ALA A 50 -13.78 10.48 10.80
N PRO A 51 -13.25 11.36 9.92
CA PRO A 51 -12.35 10.95 8.84
C PRO A 51 -11.26 10.03 9.42
N THR A 52 -11.30 8.77 8.99
CA THR A 52 -10.41 7.76 9.56
C THR A 52 -8.99 8.11 9.13
N LYS A 53 -8.12 8.44 10.09
CA LYS A 53 -6.70 8.68 9.79
C LYS A 53 -6.16 7.47 9.01
N PRO A 54 -5.71 7.67 7.75
CA PRO A 54 -5.23 6.56 6.95
C PRO A 54 -4.01 5.92 7.62
N SER A 55 -3.97 4.59 7.62
CA SER A 55 -2.89 3.84 8.27
C SER A 55 -2.61 2.57 7.51
N MET A 56 -1.34 2.40 7.12
CA MET A 56 -0.85 1.17 6.49
C MET A 56 -0.85 -0.03 7.46
N LYS A 57 -1.11 0.17 8.76
CA LYS A 57 -1.19 -0.91 9.76
C LYS A 57 -2.65 -1.33 10.04
N ARG A 58 -3.63 -0.57 9.56
CA ARG A 58 -5.06 -0.89 9.72
C ARG A 58 -5.36 -2.24 9.06
N ARG A 59 -6.12 -3.08 9.76
CA ARG A 59 -6.60 -4.35 9.21
C ARG A 59 -7.66 -4.07 8.14
N CYS A 60 -7.82 -5.00 7.22
CA CYS A 60 -8.87 -4.92 6.22
C CYS A 60 -10.22 -5.32 6.85
N ASP A 61 -11.13 -4.37 7.04
CA ASP A 61 -12.37 -4.59 7.82
C ASP A 61 -13.28 -5.70 7.26
N TYR A 62 -13.24 -5.93 5.95
CA TYR A 62 -14.01 -6.98 5.26
C TYR A 62 -13.23 -8.31 5.10
N ASN A 63 -12.03 -8.43 5.68
CA ASN A 63 -11.26 -9.67 5.62
C ASN A 63 -11.42 -10.47 6.92
N ASP A 64 -11.90 -11.71 6.79
CA ASP A 64 -11.75 -12.71 7.85
C ASP A 64 -10.28 -13.16 7.94
N TYR A 65 -9.64 -12.78 9.04
CA TYR A 65 -8.24 -13.09 9.36
C TYR A 65 -8.03 -14.46 10.01
N THR A 66 -9.11 -15.22 10.22
CA THR A 66 -9.09 -16.62 10.65
C THR A 66 -9.24 -17.60 9.48
N ALA A 67 -9.62 -17.12 8.29
CA ALA A 67 -9.84 -17.96 7.12
C ALA A 67 -8.52 -18.45 6.47
N PRO A 68 -8.54 -19.59 5.76
CA PRO A 68 -7.39 -20.08 4.99
C PRO A 68 -6.98 -19.10 3.89
N LYS A 69 -5.88 -18.38 4.11
CA LYS A 69 -5.38 -17.32 3.21
C LYS A 69 -3.87 -17.18 3.32
N ILE A 70 -3.29 -16.51 2.32
CA ILE A 70 -1.87 -16.12 2.32
C ILE A 70 -1.77 -14.63 2.65
N TYR A 71 -0.88 -14.32 3.60
CA TYR A 71 -0.61 -12.97 4.08
C TYR A 71 0.87 -12.66 3.92
N MET A 72 1.18 -11.47 3.39
CA MET A 72 2.52 -10.90 3.50
C MET A 72 2.51 -9.92 4.66
N VAL A 73 3.33 -10.19 5.67
CA VAL A 73 3.45 -9.39 6.88
C VAL A 73 4.75 -8.58 6.84
N THR A 74 4.68 -7.32 7.26
CA THR A 74 5.85 -6.47 7.46
C THR A 74 5.91 -6.02 8.92
N LEU A 75 7.02 -6.32 9.59
CA LEU A 75 7.31 -5.89 10.95
C LEU A 75 8.54 -4.99 10.94
N VAL A 76 8.40 -3.78 11.47
CA VAL A 76 9.47 -2.77 11.52
C VAL A 76 10.04 -2.70 12.92
N VAL A 77 11.36 -2.67 13.04
CA VAL A 77 12.05 -2.47 14.32
C VAL A 77 11.70 -1.07 14.84
N GLU A 78 11.43 -0.93 16.14
CA GLU A 78 11.15 0.37 16.76
C GLU A 78 12.30 1.35 16.47
N GLY A 79 11.94 2.53 15.95
CA GLY A 79 12.89 3.55 15.50
C GLY A 79 13.71 3.19 14.25
N ARG A 80 13.32 2.15 13.49
CA ARG A 80 14.04 1.65 12.30
C ARG A 80 15.54 1.39 12.54
N ARG A 81 15.87 0.94 13.75
CA ARG A 81 17.25 0.61 14.12
C ARG A 81 17.72 -0.62 13.35
N PRO A 82 18.91 -0.62 12.73
CA PRO A 82 19.37 -1.72 11.88
C PRO A 82 19.89 -2.93 12.68
N LEU A 83 19.04 -3.53 13.51
CA LEU A 83 19.43 -4.55 14.49
C LEU A 83 19.55 -5.97 13.93
N PHE A 84 19.04 -6.25 12.73
CA PHE A 84 19.02 -7.62 12.18
C PHE A 84 20.26 -7.97 11.35
N GLY A 85 21.00 -6.99 10.84
CA GLY A 85 22.18 -7.27 10.03
C GLY A 85 22.66 -6.09 9.19
N THR A 86 23.80 -6.31 8.55
CA THR A 86 24.41 -5.35 7.63
C THR A 86 24.30 -5.87 6.20
N LEU A 87 23.77 -5.03 5.32
CA LEU A 87 23.59 -5.34 3.90
C LEU A 87 24.88 -5.04 3.12
N SER A 88 25.30 -5.97 2.27
CA SER A 88 26.52 -5.88 1.44
C SER A 88 26.32 -6.57 0.09
N GLY A 89 27.30 -6.43 -0.82
CA GLY A 89 27.31 -7.04 -2.15
C GLY A 89 27.11 -6.02 -3.27
N ASP A 90 27.12 -6.51 -4.51
CA ASP A 90 26.90 -5.73 -5.72
C ASP A 90 25.43 -5.83 -6.17
N PRO A 91 24.70 -4.71 -6.30
CA PRO A 91 23.32 -4.72 -6.79
C PRO A 91 23.15 -5.08 -8.27
N HIS A 92 24.21 -5.08 -9.07
CA HIS A 92 24.18 -5.45 -10.49
C HIS A 92 24.36 -6.96 -10.70
N ILE A 93 24.83 -7.69 -9.68
CA ILE A 93 24.91 -9.15 -9.70
C ILE A 93 23.51 -9.74 -9.41
N PRO A 94 23.02 -10.70 -10.22
CA PRO A 94 21.72 -11.34 -10.00
C PRO A 94 21.54 -11.93 -8.60
N TYR A 95 20.30 -11.93 -8.13
CA TYR A 95 19.93 -12.54 -6.86
C TYR A 95 20.38 -14.01 -6.77
N ALA A 96 20.78 -14.43 -5.56
CA ALA A 96 21.31 -15.76 -5.25
C ALA A 96 22.63 -16.13 -5.96
N THR A 97 23.32 -15.16 -6.55
CA THR A 97 24.68 -15.34 -7.10
C THR A 97 25.71 -14.86 -6.07
N GLN A 98 26.88 -15.52 -6.02
CA GLN A 98 27.99 -15.08 -5.17
C GLN A 98 28.39 -13.64 -5.53
N GLY A 99 28.60 -12.80 -4.52
CA GLY A 99 28.89 -11.37 -4.69
C GLY A 99 27.65 -10.48 -4.79
N GLY A 100 26.46 -11.04 -5.05
CA GLY A 100 25.20 -10.29 -5.07
C GLY A 100 24.72 -9.81 -3.71
N ALA A 101 23.63 -9.05 -3.72
CA ALA A 101 23.03 -8.45 -2.53
C ALA A 101 22.73 -9.47 -1.42
N ARG A 102 23.37 -9.31 -0.26
CA ARG A 102 23.22 -10.22 0.89
C ARG A 102 23.19 -9.48 2.23
N LEU A 103 22.40 -10.01 3.15
CA LEU A 103 22.34 -9.53 4.53
C LEU A 103 23.17 -10.42 5.44
N SER A 104 24.24 -9.87 6.02
CA SER A 104 25.00 -10.52 7.08
C SER A 104 24.28 -10.34 8.41
N LEU A 105 23.68 -11.42 8.92
CA LEU A 105 22.82 -11.36 10.09
C LEU A 105 23.60 -11.19 11.40
N THR A 106 23.11 -10.30 12.27
CA THR A 106 23.54 -10.23 13.68
C THR A 106 23.08 -11.47 14.46
N ALA A 107 23.56 -11.63 15.70
CA ALA A 107 23.04 -12.67 16.60
C ALA A 107 21.52 -12.58 16.79
N LEU A 108 20.99 -11.36 16.91
CA LEU A 108 19.56 -11.11 16.98
C LEU A 108 18.87 -11.51 15.66
N GLY A 109 19.38 -11.07 14.51
CA GLY A 109 18.81 -11.42 13.20
C GLY A 109 18.74 -12.93 12.96
N LYS A 110 19.79 -13.68 13.34
CA LYS A 110 19.80 -15.16 13.29
C LYS A 110 18.70 -15.76 14.17
N THR A 111 18.50 -15.22 15.37
CA THR A 111 17.44 -15.69 16.29
C THR A 111 16.05 -15.37 15.76
N VAL A 112 15.82 -14.16 15.25
CA VAL A 112 14.54 -13.76 14.62
C VAL A 112 14.22 -14.67 13.42
N LYS A 113 15.22 -14.98 12.58
CA LYS A 113 15.07 -15.95 11.49
C LYS A 113 14.62 -17.32 12.00
N ARG A 114 15.30 -17.85 13.02
CA ARG A 114 14.95 -19.15 13.62
C ARG A 114 13.53 -19.16 14.17
N LEU A 115 13.15 -18.12 14.92
CA LEU A 115 11.80 -17.99 15.51
C LEU A 115 10.71 -17.90 14.44
N TRP A 116 11.00 -17.29 13.29
CA TRP A 116 10.03 -17.22 12.20
C TRP A 116 9.77 -18.59 11.60
N TYR A 117 10.82 -19.36 11.33
CA TYR A 117 10.68 -20.72 10.80
C TYR A 117 10.16 -21.73 11.82
N SER A 118 10.20 -21.43 13.12
CA SER A 118 9.55 -22.26 14.15
C SER A 118 8.06 -22.00 14.32
N ILE A 119 7.46 -21.00 13.64
CA ILE A 119 6.01 -20.71 13.72
C ILE A 119 5.15 -21.97 13.55
N PRO A 120 5.39 -22.87 12.56
CA PRO A 120 4.59 -24.08 12.37
C PRO A 120 4.63 -25.06 13.56
N GLN A 121 5.65 -24.99 14.41
CA GLN A 121 5.75 -25.86 15.61
C GLN A 121 4.72 -25.47 16.69
N TYR A 122 4.36 -24.19 16.74
CA TYR A 122 3.36 -23.65 17.69
C TYR A 122 1.98 -23.53 17.04
N HIS A 123 1.93 -23.42 15.71
CA HIS A 123 0.72 -23.28 14.93
C HIS A 123 0.77 -24.22 13.70
N PRO A 124 0.48 -25.52 13.85
CA PRO A 124 0.57 -26.51 12.78
C PRO A 124 -0.24 -26.18 11.51
N GLN A 125 -1.32 -25.42 11.67
CA GLN A 125 -2.16 -24.89 10.59
C GLN A 125 -1.54 -23.69 9.82
N VAL A 126 -0.29 -23.34 10.10
CA VAL A 126 0.43 -22.23 9.47
C VAL A 126 1.63 -22.76 8.70
N ARG A 127 1.71 -22.43 7.41
CA ARG A 127 2.91 -22.64 6.60
C ARG A 127 3.68 -21.34 6.45
N VAL A 128 5.00 -21.42 6.61
CA VAL A 128 5.93 -20.33 6.30
C VAL A 128 6.32 -20.46 4.83
N GLU A 129 5.86 -19.53 4.00
CA GLU A 129 6.18 -19.53 2.56
C GLU A 129 7.51 -18.82 2.31
N ALA A 130 7.80 -17.74 3.05
CA ALA A 130 9.08 -17.04 2.95
C ALA A 130 9.36 -16.11 4.13
N LEU A 131 10.63 -15.71 4.24
CA LEU A 131 11.12 -14.64 5.09
C LEU A 131 12.24 -13.89 4.36
N GLN A 132 12.16 -12.58 4.38
CA GLN A 132 13.27 -11.68 4.05
C GLN A 132 13.50 -10.73 5.21
N LEU A 133 14.64 -10.90 5.88
CA LEU A 133 15.15 -9.91 6.82
C LEU A 133 15.80 -8.77 6.04
N MET A 134 15.54 -7.55 6.50
CA MET A 134 16.23 -6.32 6.13
C MET A 134 16.98 -5.82 7.38
N PRO A 135 17.89 -4.85 7.29
CA PRO A 135 18.62 -4.38 8.48
C PRO A 135 17.72 -3.98 9.65
N ASP A 136 16.62 -3.27 9.38
CA ASP A 136 15.74 -2.60 10.34
C ASP A 136 14.28 -3.08 10.33
N HIS A 137 13.95 -4.07 9.50
CA HIS A 137 12.61 -4.63 9.39
C HIS A 137 12.65 -6.02 8.78
N LEU A 138 11.51 -6.69 8.75
CA LEU A 138 11.34 -7.94 8.02
C LEU A 138 10.07 -7.93 7.22
N HIS A 139 10.10 -8.71 6.15
CA HIS A 139 8.95 -9.09 5.36
C HIS A 139 8.83 -10.61 5.38
N GLY A 140 7.65 -11.13 5.66
CA GLY A 140 7.43 -12.58 5.67
C GLY A 140 6.10 -12.93 5.04
N ILE A 141 6.01 -14.15 4.51
CA ILE A 141 4.80 -14.68 3.90
C ILE A 141 4.35 -15.90 4.69
N LEU A 142 3.13 -15.83 5.22
CA LEU A 142 2.48 -16.88 5.98
C LEU A 142 1.22 -17.34 5.24
N ARG A 143 0.99 -18.65 5.20
CA ARG A 143 -0.27 -19.24 4.76
C ARG A 143 -0.96 -19.89 5.94
N ILE A 144 -2.18 -19.46 6.23
CA ILE A 144 -3.10 -20.19 7.09
C ILE A 144 -3.76 -21.26 6.21
N THR A 145 -3.63 -22.53 6.56
CA THR A 145 -4.16 -23.66 5.77
C THR A 145 -5.54 -24.11 6.23
N GLU A 146 -5.88 -23.89 7.50
CA GLU A 146 -7.16 -24.30 8.10
C GLU A 146 -7.81 -23.12 8.83
N GLY A 147 -9.13 -23.01 8.71
CA GLY A 147 -9.88 -21.84 9.17
C GLY A 147 -10.45 -21.96 10.58
N GLY A 148 -10.88 -20.82 11.14
CA GLY A 148 -11.85 -20.79 12.25
C GLY A 148 -11.31 -20.92 13.67
N GLN A 149 -10.01 -21.19 13.86
CA GLN A 149 -9.42 -21.36 15.20
C GLN A 149 -8.30 -20.38 15.53
N LEU A 150 -7.66 -19.76 14.52
CA LEU A 150 -6.45 -18.97 14.72
C LEU A 150 -6.46 -17.69 13.89
N HIS A 151 -6.39 -16.55 14.56
CA HIS A 151 -6.34 -15.25 13.91
C HIS A 151 -4.88 -14.87 13.58
N LEU A 152 -4.62 -14.30 12.39
CA LEU A 152 -3.28 -13.85 11.98
C LEU A 152 -2.57 -13.00 13.04
N GLY A 153 -3.32 -12.11 13.69
CA GLY A 153 -2.79 -11.22 14.74
C GLY A 153 -2.20 -11.96 15.93
N ASP A 154 -2.71 -13.14 16.28
CA ASP A 154 -2.22 -13.91 17.41
C ASP A 154 -0.93 -14.66 17.07
N ILE A 155 -0.81 -15.16 15.84
CA ILE A 155 0.45 -15.69 15.30
C ILE A 155 1.55 -14.63 15.35
N VAL A 156 1.25 -13.43 14.83
CA VAL A 156 2.20 -12.31 14.81
C VAL A 156 2.54 -11.87 16.23
N ARG A 157 1.57 -11.86 17.16
CA ARG A 157 1.80 -11.54 18.57
C ARG A 157 2.77 -12.53 19.21
N GLY A 158 2.52 -13.83 19.08
CA GLY A 158 3.38 -14.88 19.63
C GLY A 158 4.82 -14.77 19.11
N PHE A 159 4.98 -14.57 17.80
CA PHE A 159 6.29 -14.34 17.18
C PHE A 159 7.00 -13.10 17.75
N LYS A 160 6.31 -11.95 17.88
CA LYS A 160 6.88 -10.72 18.46
C LYS A 160 7.29 -10.92 19.91
N THR A 161 6.53 -11.68 20.70
CA THR A 161 6.87 -12.01 22.09
C THR A 161 8.19 -12.78 22.19
N GLY A 162 8.35 -13.85 21.39
CA GLY A 162 9.60 -14.62 21.34
C GLY A 162 10.79 -13.75 20.93
N CYS A 163 10.63 -12.88 19.94
CA CYS A 163 11.68 -11.98 19.50
C CYS A 163 12.06 -10.94 20.57
N ASN A 164 11.08 -10.37 21.27
CA ASN A 164 11.33 -9.44 22.37
C ASN A 164 12.09 -10.09 23.52
N LYS A 165 11.78 -11.34 23.86
CA LYS A 165 12.53 -12.11 24.86
C LYS A 165 14.00 -12.24 24.46
N ALA A 166 14.26 -12.67 23.22
CA ALA A 166 15.62 -12.79 22.69
C ALA A 166 16.35 -11.44 22.61
N TYR A 167 15.65 -10.37 22.22
CA TYR A 167 16.21 -9.02 22.16
C TYR A 167 16.70 -8.54 23.52
N ARG A 168 15.88 -8.69 24.56
CA ARG A 168 16.24 -8.32 25.95
C ARG A 168 17.41 -9.13 26.49
N GLN A 169 17.47 -10.42 26.18
CA GLN A 169 18.59 -11.27 26.58
C GLN A 169 19.91 -10.84 25.95
N LEU A 170 19.89 -10.35 24.70
CA LEU A 170 21.07 -9.88 23.99
C LEU A 170 21.43 -8.42 24.30
N HIS A 171 20.53 -7.66 24.92
CA HIS A 171 20.69 -6.25 25.25
C HIS A 171 20.21 -6.03 26.70
N PRO A 172 20.93 -6.57 27.70
CA PRO A 172 20.61 -6.32 29.10
C PRO A 172 20.66 -4.82 29.38
N ALA A 173 19.80 -4.35 30.28
CA ALA A 173 19.89 -2.98 30.77
C ALA A 173 21.16 -2.85 31.63
N PRO A 174 21.79 -1.66 31.73
CA PRO A 174 22.88 -1.44 32.66
C PRO A 174 22.44 -1.78 34.09
N ASP A 175 23.29 -2.48 34.84
CA ASP A 175 22.99 -3.04 36.17
C ASP A 175 22.65 -1.98 37.24
N ASP A 176 22.94 -0.69 36.99
CA ASP A 176 22.74 0.42 37.95
C ASP A 176 21.28 0.91 38.08
N ALA A 177 20.36 0.38 37.30
CA ALA A 177 18.93 0.61 37.51
C ALA A 177 18.31 -0.65 38.12
N GLY A 178 18.24 -0.72 39.45
CA GLY A 178 17.63 -1.81 40.24
C GLY A 178 16.12 -2.04 40.03
N GLY A 179 15.66 -1.98 38.78
CA GLY A 179 14.31 -2.24 38.31
C GLY A 179 14.30 -3.22 37.12
N PRO A 180 13.12 -3.74 36.75
CA PRO A 180 12.99 -4.69 35.63
C PRO A 180 13.54 -4.09 34.33
N SER A 181 14.37 -4.85 33.59
CA SER A 181 14.95 -4.45 32.30
C SER A 181 13.94 -3.73 31.40
N THR A 182 14.13 -2.42 31.24
CA THR A 182 13.25 -1.50 30.51
C THR A 182 13.61 -1.36 29.03
N ALA A 183 14.30 -2.35 28.45
CA ALA A 183 14.63 -2.27 27.03
C ALA A 183 13.33 -2.11 26.20
N PRO A 184 13.27 -1.10 25.32
CA PRO A 184 12.07 -0.79 24.55
C PRO A 184 11.67 -1.99 23.69
N PRO A 185 10.39 -2.10 23.27
CA PRO A 185 9.97 -3.16 22.39
C PRO A 185 10.84 -3.20 21.13
N LEU A 186 11.20 -4.40 20.67
CA LEU A 186 12.00 -4.60 19.47
C LEU A 186 11.29 -4.04 18.24
N PHE A 187 9.98 -4.24 18.13
CA PHE A 187 9.18 -3.86 16.96
C PHE A 187 8.20 -2.75 17.28
N GLU A 188 7.91 -1.92 16.29
CA GLU A 188 6.84 -0.94 16.33
C GLU A 188 5.49 -1.56 16.73
N ARG A 189 4.61 -0.74 17.32
CA ARG A 189 3.22 -1.16 17.58
C ARG A 189 2.52 -1.55 16.26
N GLY A 190 1.77 -2.65 16.31
CA GLY A 190 1.09 -3.23 15.15
C GLY A 190 2.02 -3.92 14.15
N TYR A 191 1.53 -4.09 12.93
CA TYR A 191 2.24 -4.59 11.76
C TYR A 191 1.48 -4.18 10.49
N ASN A 192 2.15 -4.19 9.32
CA ASN A 192 1.47 -4.10 8.04
C ASN A 192 1.22 -5.52 7.51
N ASP A 193 0.09 -5.73 6.85
CA ASP A 193 -0.17 -6.93 6.07
C ASP A 193 -0.61 -6.57 4.64
N ARG A 194 -0.52 -7.57 3.77
CA ARG A 194 -1.25 -7.64 2.52
C ARG A 194 -1.86 -9.02 2.41
N ILE A 195 -3.04 -9.10 1.81
CA ILE A 195 -3.76 -10.34 1.57
C ILE A 195 -3.58 -10.72 0.10
N LEU A 196 -3.19 -11.97 -0.16
CA LEU A 196 -3.02 -12.43 -1.54
C LEU A 196 -4.39 -12.77 -2.13
N TYR A 197 -4.86 -11.95 -3.07
CA TYR A 197 -6.06 -12.21 -3.85
C TYR A 197 -5.69 -12.72 -5.25
N GLY A 198 -6.17 -13.91 -5.59
CA GLY A 198 -6.00 -14.53 -6.91
C GLY A 198 -5.02 -15.70 -6.94
N TYR A 199 -5.40 -16.75 -7.68
CA TYR A 199 -4.59 -17.95 -7.87
C TYR A 199 -3.28 -17.63 -8.61
N GLY A 200 -2.20 -18.36 -8.31
CA GLY A 200 -0.91 -18.25 -9.02
C GLY A 200 -0.03 -17.03 -8.71
N LYS A 201 -0.49 -16.06 -7.88
CA LYS A 201 0.28 -14.82 -7.61
C LYS A 201 1.34 -14.92 -6.52
N LEU A 202 1.46 -16.08 -5.84
CA LEU A 202 2.44 -16.28 -4.77
C LEU A 202 3.88 -16.11 -5.30
N GLN A 203 4.16 -16.61 -6.50
CA GLN A 203 5.49 -16.50 -7.11
C GLN A 203 5.92 -15.05 -7.33
N THR A 204 4.97 -14.15 -7.61
CA THR A 204 5.25 -12.71 -7.71
C THR A 204 5.65 -12.12 -6.36
N TRP A 205 5.00 -12.53 -5.28
CA TRP A 205 5.36 -12.09 -3.94
C TRP A 205 6.73 -12.64 -3.52
N LEU A 206 7.01 -13.91 -3.79
CA LEU A 206 8.32 -14.52 -3.51
C LEU A 206 9.44 -13.79 -4.24
N ARG A 207 9.27 -13.52 -5.54
CA ARG A 207 10.24 -12.76 -6.35
C ARG A 207 10.38 -11.33 -5.86
N TYR A 208 9.27 -10.67 -5.55
CA TYR A 208 9.30 -9.32 -4.98
C TYR A 208 10.09 -9.30 -3.67
N LEU A 209 9.85 -10.28 -2.80
CA LEU A 209 10.46 -10.38 -1.49
C LEU A 209 11.98 -10.58 -1.58
N ALA A 210 12.41 -11.54 -2.39
CA ALA A 210 13.82 -11.87 -2.65
C ALA A 210 14.62 -10.68 -3.20
N GLU A 211 13.96 -9.78 -3.92
CA GLU A 211 14.60 -8.64 -4.58
C GLU A 211 14.78 -7.41 -3.65
N ASN A 212 14.17 -7.42 -2.45
CA ASN A 212 14.27 -6.30 -1.52
C ASN A 212 15.70 -5.92 -1.10
N PRO A 213 16.61 -6.86 -0.79
CA PRO A 213 18.01 -6.57 -0.47
C PRO A 213 18.70 -5.82 -1.61
N ARG A 214 18.56 -6.30 -2.85
CA ARG A 214 19.16 -5.65 -4.03
C ARG A 214 18.64 -4.23 -4.22
N ARG A 215 17.33 -4.03 -4.11
CA ARG A 215 16.73 -2.69 -4.17
C ARG A 215 17.22 -1.76 -3.06
N LEU A 216 17.49 -2.28 -1.85
CA LEU A 216 18.03 -1.45 -0.77
C LEU A 216 19.49 -1.06 -1.04
N LEU A 217 20.31 -1.93 -1.62
CA LEU A 217 21.67 -1.56 -2.05
C LEU A 217 21.65 -0.44 -3.09
N ILE A 218 20.82 -0.58 -4.14
CA ILE A 218 20.65 0.45 -5.18
C ILE A 218 20.29 1.80 -4.56
N LYS A 219 19.34 1.81 -3.63
CA LYS A 219 18.94 3.04 -2.94
C LYS A 219 20.08 3.67 -2.14
N ARG A 220 21.01 2.87 -1.63
CA ARG A 220 22.17 3.35 -0.85
C ARG A 220 23.28 3.86 -1.77
N SER A 221 23.50 3.25 -2.93
CA SER A 221 24.49 3.72 -3.91
C SER A 221 24.04 4.96 -4.68
N HIS A 222 22.74 5.11 -4.96
CA HIS A 222 22.19 6.25 -5.71
C HIS A 222 21.30 7.14 -4.84
N ARG A 223 21.80 7.58 -3.67
CA ARG A 223 20.98 8.28 -2.68
C ARG A 223 20.25 9.50 -3.23
N ASP A 224 20.88 10.25 -4.13
CA ASP A 224 20.31 11.48 -4.70
C ASP A 224 19.06 11.20 -5.53
N PHE A 225 19.05 10.14 -6.34
CA PHE A 225 17.88 9.79 -7.16
C PHE A 225 16.70 9.25 -6.34
N PHE A 226 16.94 8.74 -5.13
CA PHE A 226 15.88 8.21 -4.27
C PHE A 226 15.50 9.14 -3.12
N HIS A 227 16.04 10.37 -3.12
CA HIS A 227 15.67 11.42 -2.19
C HIS A 227 14.48 12.23 -2.71
N ILE A 228 13.69 12.79 -1.80
CA ILE A 228 12.58 13.68 -2.15
C ILE A 228 13.06 15.11 -2.03
N HIS A 229 13.12 15.83 -3.15
CA HIS A 229 13.42 17.25 -3.15
C HIS A 229 12.10 18.01 -3.10
N ARG A 230 11.84 18.69 -1.98
CA ARG A 230 10.68 19.56 -1.80
C ARG A 230 11.03 20.98 -2.25
N ASN A 231 10.01 21.76 -2.63
CA ASN A 231 10.14 23.17 -3.00
C ASN A 231 11.09 23.43 -4.19
N VAL A 232 11.12 22.54 -5.17
CA VAL A 232 11.85 22.75 -6.42
C VAL A 232 11.07 23.74 -7.29
N CYS A 233 11.63 24.92 -7.52
CA CYS A 233 11.02 25.93 -8.37
C CYS A 233 11.39 25.70 -9.84
N PHE A 234 10.40 25.56 -10.72
CA PHE A 234 10.62 25.40 -12.16
C PHE A 234 9.42 25.96 -12.94
N ASN A 235 9.64 26.88 -13.88
CA ASN A 235 8.61 27.50 -14.72
C ASN A 235 7.38 28.01 -13.93
N GLY A 236 7.64 28.71 -12.82
CA GLY A 236 6.59 29.23 -11.91
C GLY A 236 5.92 28.17 -11.04
N LEU A 237 6.29 26.89 -11.18
CA LEU A 237 5.77 25.79 -10.36
C LEU A 237 6.64 25.57 -9.13
N THR A 238 6.01 25.26 -8.00
CA THR A 238 6.68 24.73 -6.81
C THR A 238 6.43 23.24 -6.72
N LEU A 239 7.45 22.43 -6.92
CA LEU A 239 7.35 20.99 -7.08
C LEU A 239 7.99 20.24 -5.92
N SER A 240 7.35 19.13 -5.52
CA SER A 240 8.06 18.01 -4.92
C SER A 240 8.53 17.09 -6.04
N THR A 241 9.77 16.58 -5.95
CA THR A 241 10.36 15.74 -6.99
C THR A 241 11.12 14.54 -6.40
N VAL A 242 11.18 13.44 -7.16
CA VAL A 242 11.94 12.22 -6.84
C VAL A 242 12.58 11.71 -8.13
N GLY A 243 13.88 11.48 -8.12
CA GLY A 243 14.65 11.05 -9.29
C GLY A 243 15.65 12.11 -9.74
N ASN A 244 16.03 12.05 -11.02
CA ASN A 244 17.04 12.94 -11.58
C ASN A 244 16.44 14.31 -11.92
N THR A 245 16.65 15.30 -11.05
CA THR A 245 16.16 16.68 -11.23
C THR A 245 16.76 17.39 -12.44
N LEU A 246 17.93 16.96 -12.93
CA LEU A 246 18.56 17.53 -14.13
C LEU A 246 17.69 17.37 -15.37
N LEU A 247 16.77 16.39 -15.39
CA LEU A 247 15.82 16.21 -16.49
C LEU A 247 14.90 17.43 -16.70
N LEU A 248 14.66 18.25 -15.66
CA LEU A 248 13.91 19.51 -15.80
C LEU A 248 14.62 20.51 -16.71
N HIS A 249 15.96 20.51 -16.70
CA HIS A 249 16.78 21.44 -17.46
C HIS A 249 17.22 20.86 -18.81
N HIS A 250 16.75 19.64 -19.16
CA HIS A 250 17.10 19.01 -20.42
C HIS A 250 16.59 19.83 -21.60
N PRO A 251 17.39 20.18 -22.63
CA PRO A 251 17.01 21.16 -23.65
C PRO A 251 15.76 20.78 -24.44
N VAL A 252 15.52 19.49 -24.67
CA VAL A 252 14.34 19.00 -25.40
C VAL A 252 13.49 18.16 -24.47
N ARG A 253 12.32 18.66 -24.08
CA ARG A 253 11.30 17.95 -23.31
C ARG A 253 10.00 17.94 -24.09
N LEU A 254 9.45 16.77 -24.36
CA LEU A 254 8.26 16.57 -25.19
C LEU A 254 7.11 16.05 -24.36
N GLN A 255 5.98 16.76 -24.39
CA GLN A 255 4.78 16.31 -23.72
C GLN A 255 4.14 15.14 -24.49
N VAL A 256 4.02 13.99 -23.83
CA VAL A 256 3.24 12.87 -24.32
C VAL A 256 1.79 13.08 -23.90
N ARG A 257 0.95 13.41 -24.87
CA ARG A 257 -0.49 13.57 -24.72
C ARG A 257 -1.21 12.80 -25.80
N CYS A 258 -2.13 11.93 -25.40
CA CYS A 258 -2.91 11.11 -26.34
C CYS A 258 -4.41 11.40 -26.16
N HIS A 259 -5.18 11.36 -27.26
CA HIS A 259 -6.64 11.41 -27.15
C HIS A 259 -7.21 10.07 -26.66
N ARG A 260 -8.41 10.12 -26.06
CA ARG A 260 -9.06 8.95 -25.45
C ARG A 260 -9.62 7.92 -26.45
N ASN A 261 -9.76 8.30 -27.73
CA ASN A 261 -10.43 7.51 -28.77
C ASN A 261 -9.48 7.07 -29.90
N GLU A 262 -8.18 6.98 -29.62
CA GLU A 262 -7.19 6.57 -30.62
C GLU A 262 -7.38 5.10 -31.00
N THR A 263 -7.26 4.80 -32.30
CA THR A 263 -7.24 3.40 -32.78
C THR A 263 -5.92 2.73 -32.36
N PRO A 264 -5.86 1.38 -32.29
CA PRO A 264 -4.61 0.67 -31.99
C PRO A 264 -3.44 1.09 -32.90
N GLU A 265 -3.72 1.32 -34.19
CA GLU A 265 -2.72 1.73 -35.19
C GLU A 265 -2.22 3.16 -34.93
N ALA A 266 -3.12 4.06 -34.50
CA ALA A 266 -2.76 5.42 -34.10
C ALA A 266 -1.90 5.42 -32.84
N ILE A 267 -2.22 4.56 -31.86
CA ILE A 267 -1.40 4.38 -30.64
C ILE A 267 0.00 3.89 -31.01
N GLU A 268 0.13 2.90 -31.90
CA GLU A 268 1.43 2.38 -32.32
C GLU A 268 2.26 3.44 -33.08
N ARG A 269 1.61 4.28 -33.90
CA ARG A 269 2.26 5.45 -34.50
C ARG A 269 2.77 6.44 -33.46
N LEU A 270 1.97 6.74 -32.44
CA LEU A 270 2.37 7.64 -31.35
C LEU A 270 3.54 7.06 -30.56
N ILE A 271 3.51 5.76 -30.23
CA ILE A 271 4.63 5.07 -29.58
C ILE A 271 5.89 5.22 -30.42
N ARG A 272 5.86 4.87 -31.71
CA ARG A 272 7.03 5.00 -32.59
C ARG A 272 7.56 6.42 -32.65
N HIS A 273 6.68 7.41 -32.78
CA HIS A 273 7.06 8.82 -32.83
C HIS A 273 7.80 9.26 -31.55
N PHE A 274 7.20 9.06 -30.37
CA PHE A 274 7.81 9.50 -29.12
C PHE A 274 9.08 8.72 -28.76
N ILE A 275 9.12 7.42 -29.05
CA ILE A 275 10.32 6.61 -28.80
C ILE A 275 11.47 7.02 -29.71
N THR A 276 11.18 7.36 -30.98
CA THR A 276 12.22 7.88 -31.90
C THR A 276 12.77 9.20 -31.40
N ALA A 277 11.90 10.16 -31.06
CA ALA A 277 12.33 11.44 -30.52
C ALA A 277 13.16 11.29 -29.23
N ALA A 278 12.78 10.34 -28.36
CA ALA A 278 13.53 10.07 -27.14
C ALA A 278 14.91 9.43 -27.40
N LYS A 279 15.03 8.57 -28.43
CA LYS A 279 16.33 8.05 -28.89
C LYS A 279 17.24 9.13 -29.47
N GLU A 280 16.64 10.15 -30.08
CA GLU A 280 17.33 11.35 -30.57
C GLU A 280 17.67 12.34 -29.44
N GLY A 281 17.32 12.01 -28.20
CA GLY A 281 17.72 12.74 -27.00
C GLY A 281 16.57 13.49 -26.30
N ALA A 282 15.33 13.44 -26.79
CA ALA A 282 14.21 14.10 -26.09
C ALA A 282 13.86 13.42 -24.75
N VAL A 283 13.46 14.21 -23.76
CA VAL A 283 12.88 13.71 -22.51
C VAL A 283 11.36 13.70 -22.62
N LEU A 284 10.74 12.53 -22.39
CA LEU A 284 9.28 12.40 -22.50
C LEU A 284 8.60 12.79 -21.20
N VAL A 285 7.62 13.70 -21.26
CA VAL A 285 6.90 14.22 -20.08
C VAL A 285 5.44 13.83 -20.17
N SER A 286 4.91 13.13 -19.16
CA SER A 286 3.51 12.73 -19.17
C SER A 286 2.93 12.54 -17.77
N PRO A 287 1.65 12.85 -17.55
CA PRO A 287 0.93 12.37 -16.38
C PRO A 287 0.56 10.89 -16.47
N ALA A 288 0.75 10.23 -17.63
CA ALA A 288 0.48 8.83 -17.86
C ALA A 288 -0.93 8.41 -17.39
N ILE A 289 -1.94 9.19 -17.77
CA ILE A 289 -3.34 9.02 -17.35
C ILE A 289 -3.99 7.98 -18.25
N SER A 290 -3.89 8.18 -19.57
CA SER A 290 -4.54 7.33 -20.56
C SER A 290 -3.77 6.01 -20.78
N PRO A 291 -4.43 4.93 -21.25
CA PRO A 291 -3.75 3.69 -21.62
C PRO A 291 -2.65 3.91 -22.67
N ALA A 292 -2.88 4.79 -23.64
CA ALA A 292 -1.91 5.13 -24.68
C ALA A 292 -0.68 5.84 -24.12
N GLU A 293 -0.85 6.86 -23.26
CA GLU A 293 0.26 7.52 -22.58
C GLU A 293 1.06 6.52 -21.74
N LYS A 294 0.39 5.66 -20.98
CA LYS A 294 1.06 4.59 -20.21
C LYS A 294 1.87 3.68 -21.11
N ALA A 295 1.36 3.31 -22.29
CA ALA A 295 2.09 2.46 -23.23
C ALA A 295 3.39 3.13 -23.73
N VAL A 296 3.34 4.41 -24.09
CA VAL A 296 4.52 5.21 -24.47
C VAL A 296 5.53 5.25 -23.32
N MET A 297 5.09 5.65 -22.13
CA MET A 297 5.98 5.82 -20.97
C MET A 297 6.57 4.47 -20.50
N HIS A 298 5.80 3.38 -20.56
CA HIS A 298 6.31 2.05 -20.26
C HIS A 298 7.36 1.60 -21.29
N ARG A 299 7.10 1.80 -22.59
CA ARG A 299 8.05 1.47 -23.64
C ARG A 299 9.35 2.25 -23.48
N ALA A 300 9.27 3.55 -23.19
CA ALA A 300 10.43 4.40 -22.96
C ALA A 300 11.28 3.90 -21.78
N MET A 301 10.66 3.57 -20.65
CA MET A 301 11.37 3.02 -19.49
C MET A 301 11.98 1.63 -19.79
N ASP A 302 11.28 0.77 -20.52
CA ASP A 302 11.77 -0.55 -20.90
C ASP A 302 12.97 -0.45 -21.87
N GLU A 303 13.00 0.58 -22.73
CA GLU A 303 14.12 0.91 -23.63
C GLU A 303 15.20 1.81 -23.00
N ARG A 304 15.13 2.09 -21.69
CA ARG A 304 16.07 2.95 -20.97
C ARG A 304 16.19 4.37 -21.56
N LEU A 305 15.05 4.98 -21.87
CA LEU A 305 14.94 6.36 -22.34
C LEU A 305 14.48 7.29 -21.21
N PRO A 306 14.88 8.58 -21.21
CA PRO A 306 14.61 9.49 -20.12
C PRO A 306 13.15 9.97 -20.10
N VAL A 307 12.53 9.94 -18.92
CA VAL A 307 11.11 10.29 -18.75
C VAL A 307 10.85 11.13 -17.49
N ILE A 308 9.86 12.02 -17.56
CA ILE A 308 9.30 12.78 -16.44
C ILE A 308 7.84 12.35 -16.25
N ILE A 309 7.50 11.83 -15.07
CA ILE A 309 6.14 11.42 -14.70
C ILE A 309 5.52 12.47 -13.78
N VAL A 310 4.38 13.00 -14.19
CA VAL A 310 3.57 13.94 -13.42
C VAL A 310 2.56 13.17 -12.55
N LYS A 311 2.52 13.44 -11.25
CA LYS A 311 1.57 12.83 -10.30
C LYS A 311 0.65 13.83 -9.62
N ASP A 312 -0.57 13.39 -9.36
CA ASP A 312 -1.63 14.10 -8.65
C ASP A 312 -1.39 14.27 -7.15
N ASN A 313 -0.71 13.31 -6.53
CA ASN A 313 -0.45 13.26 -5.10
C ASN A 313 1.05 13.39 -4.80
N GLY A 314 1.37 14.05 -3.68
CA GLY A 314 2.73 14.23 -3.20
C GLY A 314 3.39 12.94 -2.69
N PHE A 315 4.61 13.10 -2.19
CA PHE A 315 5.45 12.00 -1.72
C PHE A 315 5.54 11.95 -0.19
N SER A 316 5.29 10.78 0.40
CA SER A 316 5.68 10.51 1.79
C SER A 316 7.19 10.44 1.91
N ASP A 317 7.74 10.69 3.10
CA ASP A 317 9.20 10.70 3.33
C ASP A 317 9.91 9.37 2.98
N TYR A 318 9.15 8.28 2.84
CA TYR A 318 9.65 6.95 2.47
C TYR A 318 9.26 6.53 1.04
N TYR A 319 8.70 7.45 0.25
CA TYR A 319 8.29 7.16 -1.12
C TYR A 319 9.47 6.63 -1.95
N LYS A 320 9.16 5.68 -2.81
CA LYS A 320 10.06 5.23 -3.87
C LYS A 320 9.23 4.79 -5.07
N PRO A 321 9.72 5.01 -6.29
CA PRO A 321 9.13 4.40 -7.47
C PRO A 321 9.15 2.86 -7.35
N SER A 322 8.26 2.19 -8.07
CA SER A 322 8.16 0.72 -8.08
C SER A 322 8.06 0.18 -9.49
N GLY A 323 8.46 -1.08 -9.70
CA GLY A 323 8.44 -1.71 -11.02
C GLY A 323 9.42 -1.03 -11.98
N ARG A 324 9.01 -0.80 -13.23
CA ARG A 324 9.82 -0.16 -14.28
C ARG A 324 10.42 1.18 -13.84
N ALA A 325 9.60 2.00 -13.18
CA ALA A 325 10.01 3.30 -12.69
C ALA A 325 11.15 3.22 -11.65
N PHE A 326 11.24 2.14 -10.86
CA PHE A 326 12.36 1.98 -9.93
C PHE A 326 13.71 1.86 -10.66
N TYR A 327 13.74 1.08 -11.75
CA TYR A 327 14.96 0.86 -12.54
C TYR A 327 15.31 2.05 -13.43
N ALA A 328 14.31 2.75 -13.98
CA ALA A 328 14.56 4.02 -14.66
C ALA A 328 15.13 5.08 -13.69
N ASN A 329 14.66 5.11 -12.44
CA ASN A 329 15.18 5.99 -11.39
C ASN A 329 16.61 5.66 -10.98
N GLU A 330 16.92 4.37 -10.81
CA GLU A 330 18.29 3.89 -10.56
C GLU A 330 19.25 4.37 -11.67
N ALA A 331 18.82 4.24 -12.93
CA ALA A 331 19.64 4.63 -14.08
C ALA A 331 19.74 6.16 -14.28
N GLY A 332 19.11 6.98 -13.43
CA GLY A 332 19.08 8.44 -13.60
C GLY A 332 18.20 8.91 -14.77
N LEU A 333 17.33 8.05 -15.29
CA LEU A 333 16.46 8.28 -16.45
C LEU A 333 15.01 8.62 -16.07
N LEU A 334 14.71 8.73 -14.78
CA LEU A 334 13.38 9.09 -14.31
C LEU A 334 13.43 10.33 -13.43
N LEU A 335 12.44 11.19 -13.63
CA LEU A 335 11.99 12.16 -12.64
C LEU A 335 10.49 11.98 -12.41
N ILE A 336 10.05 11.96 -11.16
CA ILE A 336 8.63 12.02 -10.82
C ILE A 336 8.38 13.35 -10.10
N VAL A 337 7.36 14.08 -10.54
CA VAL A 337 7.03 15.40 -9.98
C VAL A 337 5.58 15.47 -9.52
N SER A 338 5.31 16.25 -8.48
CA SER A 338 3.98 16.60 -8.03
C SER A 338 3.96 17.97 -7.37
N GLN A 339 2.84 18.68 -7.46
CA GLN A 339 2.58 19.93 -6.71
C GLN A 339 1.81 19.70 -5.41
N ALA A 340 1.21 18.52 -5.23
CA ALA A 340 0.37 18.26 -4.09
C ALA A 340 1.18 17.84 -2.87
N GLU A 341 0.63 18.09 -1.68
CA GLU A 341 1.09 17.43 -0.46
C GLU A 341 0.66 15.95 -0.46
N HIS A 342 1.42 15.13 0.25
CA HIS A 342 1.13 13.70 0.31
C HIS A 342 -0.08 13.41 1.20
N HIS A 343 -1.11 12.80 0.62
CA HIS A 343 -2.22 12.22 1.36
C HIS A 343 -2.38 10.72 1.06
N ASN A 344 -3.05 10.01 1.95
CA ASN A 344 -3.28 8.57 1.81
C ASN A 344 -4.71 8.24 1.33
N GLU A 345 -5.55 9.26 1.13
CA GLU A 345 -6.93 9.10 0.68
C GLU A 345 -7.00 8.71 -0.80
N ARG A 346 -7.94 7.83 -1.14
CA ARG A 346 -8.23 7.50 -2.54
C ARG A 346 -9.29 8.46 -3.05
N THR A 347 -8.86 9.50 -3.75
CA THR A 347 -9.74 10.39 -4.49
C THR A 347 -10.02 9.83 -5.89
N ALA A 348 -11.27 9.91 -6.33
CA ALA A 348 -11.62 9.56 -7.71
C ALA A 348 -10.98 10.58 -8.66
N PHE A 349 -10.37 10.10 -9.75
CA PHE A 349 -9.74 10.95 -10.74
C PHE A 349 -10.81 11.76 -11.49
N SER A 350 -10.91 13.06 -11.21
CA SER A 350 -11.85 13.95 -11.89
C SER A 350 -11.28 14.43 -13.23
N ARG A 351 -12.16 14.79 -14.17
CA ARG A 351 -11.74 15.41 -15.44
C ARG A 351 -10.89 16.67 -15.21
N ASN A 352 -11.26 17.48 -14.22
CA ASN A 352 -10.51 18.67 -13.86
C ASN A 352 -9.08 18.32 -13.43
N LYS A 353 -8.93 17.26 -12.62
CA LYS A 353 -7.61 16.80 -12.20
C LYS A 353 -6.75 16.35 -13.37
N CYS A 354 -7.33 15.68 -14.37
CA CYS A 354 -6.60 15.33 -15.59
C CYS A 354 -6.12 16.57 -16.36
N LEU A 355 -6.91 17.65 -16.39
CA LEU A 355 -6.52 18.89 -17.05
C LEU A 355 -5.39 19.60 -16.30
N GLU A 356 -5.47 19.68 -14.96
CA GLU A 356 -4.39 20.22 -14.12
C GLU A 356 -3.05 19.51 -14.36
N LEU A 357 -3.06 18.17 -14.42
CA LEU A 357 -1.85 17.38 -14.65
C LEU A 357 -1.30 17.55 -16.06
N ASN A 358 -2.17 17.67 -17.06
CA ASN A 358 -1.75 17.95 -18.43
C ASN A 358 -1.18 19.37 -18.56
N GLU A 359 -1.75 20.34 -17.86
CA GLU A 359 -1.23 21.69 -17.84
C GLU A 359 0.14 21.75 -17.15
N MET A 360 0.30 21.02 -16.04
CA MET A 360 1.62 20.88 -15.41
C MET A 360 2.63 20.26 -16.37
N ALA A 361 2.29 19.17 -17.06
CA ALA A 361 3.17 18.57 -18.07
C ALA A 361 3.51 19.53 -19.22
N ARG A 362 2.56 20.38 -19.63
CA ARG A 362 2.79 21.43 -20.64
C ARG A 362 3.78 22.49 -20.14
N LEU A 363 3.59 22.99 -18.92
CA LEU A 363 4.47 23.99 -18.29
C LEU A 363 5.91 23.48 -18.13
N LEU A 364 6.08 22.19 -17.83
CA LEU A 364 7.40 21.55 -17.79
C LEU A 364 8.10 21.55 -19.16
N CYS A 365 7.35 21.55 -20.25
CA CYS A 365 7.87 21.55 -21.62
C CYS A 365 7.94 22.95 -22.26
N GLN A 366 7.57 24.02 -21.54
CA GLN A 366 7.34 25.35 -22.12
C GLN A 366 8.55 25.95 -22.81
N ASP A 367 9.76 25.74 -22.28
CA ASP A 367 11.00 26.29 -22.86
C ASP A 367 11.71 25.32 -23.80
N SER A 368 11.08 24.17 -24.09
CA SER A 368 11.59 23.27 -25.12
C SER A 368 11.40 23.91 -26.49
N PRO A 369 12.36 23.76 -27.41
CA PRO A 369 12.10 24.08 -28.81
C PRO A 369 10.87 23.29 -29.28
N PRO A 370 10.09 23.82 -30.25
CA PRO A 370 8.98 23.09 -30.83
C PRO A 370 9.50 21.72 -31.30
N PRO A 371 8.67 20.65 -31.22
CA PRO A 371 9.07 19.32 -31.65
C PRO A 371 9.72 19.43 -33.03
N PHE A 372 10.80 18.67 -33.22
CA PHE A 372 11.51 18.50 -34.49
C PHE A 372 10.49 18.57 -35.63
N GLN A 373 10.67 19.55 -36.53
CA GLN A 373 9.73 19.99 -37.57
C GLN A 373 8.70 18.92 -37.92
N GLU A 374 7.42 19.27 -37.71
CA GLU A 374 6.28 18.50 -38.16
C GLU A 374 6.54 17.92 -39.56
N ALA A 375 6.65 16.59 -39.66
CA ALA A 375 6.28 15.96 -40.92
C ALA A 375 4.80 16.34 -41.16
N PRO A 376 4.46 16.89 -42.34
CA PRO A 376 3.28 17.73 -42.53
C PRO A 376 2.01 16.88 -42.65
N PHE A 377 1.49 16.32 -41.55
CA PHE A 377 0.24 15.58 -41.59
C PHE A 377 -0.54 15.73 -40.28
N CYS A 378 -1.05 16.93 -40.01
CA CYS A 378 -2.21 17.11 -39.15
C CYS A 378 -2.88 18.49 -39.32
N HIS A 379 -3.35 18.80 -40.53
CA HIS A 379 -4.50 19.69 -40.68
C HIS A 379 -5.60 18.95 -41.45
N PRO A 380 -6.79 18.71 -40.86
CA PRO A 380 -7.97 18.63 -41.69
C PRO A 380 -8.21 20.05 -42.22
N LYS A 381 -7.79 20.31 -43.46
CA LYS A 381 -8.37 21.44 -44.19
C LYS A 381 -9.83 21.10 -44.44
N ALA A 382 -10.70 21.67 -43.61
CA ALA A 382 -12.00 22.10 -44.08
C ALA A 382 -11.79 23.19 -45.15
N VAL A 383 -12.84 23.40 -45.98
CA VAL A 383 -12.97 24.31 -47.14
C VAL A 383 -12.56 23.60 -48.45
N LEU A 384 -13.44 23.28 -49.40
CA LEU A 384 -14.79 23.75 -49.78
C LEU A 384 -15.81 22.61 -49.89
#